data_AF-A0A1H9Y4D8-F1
#
_entry.id   AF-A0A1H9Y4D8-F1
#
_cell.length_a   1.000
_cell.length_b   1.000
_cell.length_c   1.000
_cell.angle_alpha   90.00
_cell.angle_beta   90.00
_cell.angle_gamma   90.00
#
_symmetry.space_group_name_H-M   'P 1'
#
loop_
_entity.id
_entity.type
_entity.pdbx_description
1 polymer ?
#
loop_
_entity_poly.entity_id
_entity_poly.type
_entity_poly.pdbx_seq_one_letter_code
_entity_poly.pdbx_strand_id
1 'polypeptide(L)'
;MSTTKIVIICLFLLMAIFVVGLSLNLVEKPNHGVSGESKERQQEVASDYKKNSWVNVIDKLLAPFAASLQPDDVDINCTHSKKGFQLNEQTPECEITVPGFDGSFKKLSLRPDKRNVRLRITFLPTDGDKQEPFSWPSDESGDDTINFVILGNADMQGKTVATIFVECKNCTDQRKVNIEFE
;
A
#
# COMPACT_ATOMS: atom_id res chain seq x y z
N MET A 1 -13.80 -34.27 -19.95
CA MET A 1 -12.98 -34.23 -18.71
C MET A 1 -13.96 -34.30 -17.55
N SER A 2 -14.01 -35.41 -16.80
CA SER A 2 -15.06 -35.64 -15.79
C SER A 2 -14.95 -34.64 -14.63
N THR A 3 -16.09 -34.11 -14.18
CA THR A 3 -16.27 -33.18 -13.05
C THR A 3 -15.47 -33.59 -11.81
N THR A 4 -15.33 -34.88 -11.55
CA THR A 4 -14.53 -35.43 -10.45
C THR A 4 -13.04 -35.05 -10.54
N LYS A 5 -12.47 -35.00 -11.75
CA LYS A 5 -11.05 -34.63 -11.94
C LYS A 5 -10.80 -33.15 -11.65
N ILE A 6 -11.77 -32.28 -11.96
CA ILE A 6 -11.68 -30.84 -11.71
C ILE A 6 -11.74 -30.57 -10.20
N VAL A 7 -12.65 -31.23 -9.49
CA VAL A 7 -12.78 -31.11 -8.03
C VAL A 7 -11.49 -31.54 -7.31
N ILE A 8 -10.87 -32.64 -7.76
CA ILE A 8 -9.60 -33.12 -7.19
C ILE A 8 -8.49 -32.09 -7.41
N ILE A 9 -8.36 -31.51 -8.60
CA ILE A 9 -7.35 -30.49 -8.90
C ILE A 9 -7.55 -29.24 -8.03
N CYS A 10 -8.79 -28.78 -7.88
CA CYS A 10 -9.10 -27.64 -7.01
C CYS A 10 -8.78 -27.92 -5.53
N LEU A 11 -9.04 -29.14 -5.05
CA LEU A 11 -8.67 -29.56 -3.69
C LEU A 11 -7.16 -29.57 -3.47
N PHE A 12 -6.38 -30.06 -4.45
CA PHE A 12 -4.93 -30.02 -4.37
C PHE A 12 -4.37 -28.59 -4.39
N LEU A 13 -4.97 -27.71 -5.20
CA LEU A 13 -4.59 -26.29 -5.24
C LEU A 13 -4.90 -25.57 -3.92
N LEU A 14 -6.07 -25.84 -3.32
CA LEU A 14 -6.43 -25.31 -2.00
C LEU A 14 -5.50 -25.81 -0.90
N MET A 15 -5.16 -27.11 -0.90
CA MET A 15 -4.18 -27.67 0.03
C MET A 15 -2.79 -27.06 -0.16
N ALA A 16 -2.35 -26.82 -1.39
CA ALA A 16 -1.07 -26.17 -1.67
C ALA A 16 -1.05 -24.72 -1.16
N ILE A 17 -2.11 -23.95 -1.40
CA ILE A 17 -2.26 -22.59 -0.88
C ILE A 17 -2.28 -22.59 0.65
N PHE A 18 -2.99 -23.53 1.27
CA PHE A 18 -3.06 -23.68 2.72
C PHE A 18 -1.69 -24.04 3.34
N VAL A 19 -0.94 -24.96 2.73
CA VAL A 19 0.40 -25.35 3.19
C VAL A 19 1.39 -24.21 3.00
N VAL A 20 1.29 -23.45 1.90
CA VAL A 20 2.09 -22.24 1.70
C VAL A 20 1.71 -21.20 2.77
N GLY A 21 0.42 -20.99 3.05
CA GLY A 21 -0.04 -20.13 4.13
C GLY A 21 0.49 -20.52 5.51
N LEU A 22 0.53 -21.82 5.83
CA LEU A 22 1.12 -22.35 7.06
C LEU A 22 2.64 -22.15 7.10
N SER A 23 3.33 -22.36 5.98
CA SER A 23 4.77 -22.12 5.85
C SER A 23 5.12 -20.64 6.03
N LEU A 24 4.19 -19.76 5.63
CA LEU A 24 4.33 -18.31 5.72
C LEU A 24 3.96 -17.76 7.11
N ASN A 25 3.20 -18.50 7.92
CA ASN A 25 2.55 -17.92 9.11
C ASN A 25 2.62 -18.81 10.37
N LEU A 26 3.77 -19.42 10.67
CA LEU A 26 4.00 -20.05 12.00
C LEU A 26 5.48 -20.02 12.43
N VAL A 27 6.11 -18.84 12.28
CA VAL A 27 7.00 -18.40 13.36
C VAL A 27 6.45 -17.05 13.81
N GLU A 28 5.50 -17.10 14.72
CA GLU A 28 5.20 -15.99 15.61
C GLU A 28 6.48 -15.77 16.42
N LYS A 29 7.43 -14.99 15.86
CA LYS A 29 8.53 -14.47 16.66
C LYS A 29 7.86 -13.48 17.60
N PRO A 30 7.99 -13.64 18.92
CA PRO A 30 7.57 -12.58 19.82
C PRO A 30 8.26 -11.30 19.34
N ASN A 31 7.46 -10.26 19.07
CA ASN A 31 7.95 -8.90 19.00
C ASN A 31 8.49 -8.56 20.40
N HIS A 32 9.69 -9.03 20.70
CA HIS A 32 10.55 -8.34 21.63
C HIS A 32 10.86 -7.02 20.94
N GLY A 33 10.07 -6.00 21.26
CA GLY A 33 10.57 -4.64 21.20
C GLY A 33 11.91 -4.66 21.92
N VAL A 34 13.00 -4.58 21.15
CA VAL A 34 14.35 -4.52 21.69
C VAL A 34 14.52 -3.12 22.25
N SER A 35 13.93 -2.88 23.41
CA SER A 35 14.28 -1.76 24.26
C SER A 35 15.68 -2.05 24.81
N GLY A 36 16.72 -1.52 24.14
CA GLY A 36 18.03 -1.35 24.77
C GLY A 36 19.27 -1.99 24.13
N GLU A 37 19.26 -2.44 22.86
CA GLU A 37 20.52 -2.88 22.21
C GLU A 37 21.07 -1.85 21.21
N SER A 38 22.40 -1.85 21.05
CA SER A 38 23.18 -0.86 20.31
C SER A 38 22.84 -0.81 18.82
N LYS A 39 22.86 0.41 18.26
CA LYS A 39 22.52 0.72 16.86
C LYS A 39 23.25 -0.15 15.82
N GLU A 40 24.44 -0.64 16.14
CA GLU A 40 25.25 -1.47 15.22
C GLU A 40 24.66 -2.85 14.99
N ARG A 41 24.07 -3.49 16.01
CA ARG A 41 23.46 -4.83 15.88
C ARG A 41 22.09 -4.76 15.20
N GLN A 42 21.36 -3.66 15.38
CA GLN A 42 20.11 -3.39 14.65
C GLN A 42 20.35 -3.20 13.15
N GLN A 43 21.46 -2.55 12.76
CA GLN A 43 21.86 -2.42 11.36
C GLN A 43 22.31 -3.74 10.72
N GLU A 44 22.98 -4.60 11.49
CA GLU A 44 23.42 -5.92 10.99
C GLU A 44 22.22 -6.88 10.78
N VAL A 45 21.20 -6.82 11.63
CA VAL A 45 19.95 -7.57 11.42
C VAL A 45 19.13 -6.96 10.27
N ALA A 46 19.06 -5.63 10.16
CA ALA A 46 18.34 -4.97 9.06
C ALA A 46 18.99 -5.19 7.68
N SER A 47 20.30 -5.43 7.60
CA SER A 47 21.00 -5.66 6.33
C SER A 47 20.77 -7.08 5.77
N ASP A 48 20.58 -8.08 6.63
CA ASP A 48 20.16 -9.43 6.24
C ASP A 48 18.69 -9.48 5.77
N TYR A 49 17.86 -8.55 6.27
CA TYR A 49 16.51 -8.31 5.77
C TYR A 49 16.50 -7.26 4.66
N LYS A 50 17.15 -7.52 3.51
CA LYS A 50 16.73 -6.91 2.23
C LYS A 50 15.31 -7.39 1.86
N LYS A 51 14.33 -6.95 2.65
CA LYS A 51 12.91 -7.31 2.62
C LYS A 51 12.10 -6.38 1.72
N ASN A 52 12.75 -5.56 0.88
CA ASN A 52 12.09 -4.71 -0.11
C ASN A 52 11.37 -5.52 -1.20
N SER A 53 11.76 -6.79 -1.43
CA SER A 53 11.14 -7.64 -2.45
C SER A 53 9.86 -8.33 -1.96
N TRP A 54 9.82 -8.75 -0.69
CA TRP A 54 8.75 -9.64 -0.21
C TRP A 54 7.47 -8.90 0.12
N VAL A 55 7.57 -7.70 0.71
CA VAL A 55 6.42 -6.83 0.98
C VAL A 55 5.75 -6.41 -0.33
N ASN A 56 6.54 -6.02 -1.34
CA ASN A 56 6.02 -5.67 -2.67
C ASN A 56 5.34 -6.87 -3.38
N VAL A 57 5.87 -8.09 -3.21
CA VAL A 57 5.24 -9.31 -3.74
C VAL A 57 3.92 -9.62 -3.03
N ILE A 58 3.86 -9.47 -1.70
CA ILE A 58 2.62 -9.64 -0.94
C ILE A 58 1.60 -8.56 -1.29
N ASP A 59 2.01 -7.30 -1.40
CA ASP A 59 1.14 -6.20 -1.79
C ASP A 59 0.54 -6.44 -3.18
N LYS A 60 1.35 -6.91 -4.15
CA LYS A 60 0.85 -7.29 -5.48
C LYS A 60 -0.09 -8.50 -5.46
N LEU A 61 0.10 -9.45 -4.53
CA LEU A 61 -0.75 -10.63 -4.38
C LEU A 61 -2.06 -10.33 -3.64
N LEU A 62 -2.05 -9.41 -2.67
CA LEU A 62 -3.20 -9.05 -1.85
C LEU A 62 -4.04 -7.94 -2.47
N ALA A 63 -3.44 -7.03 -3.26
CA ALA A 63 -4.15 -5.92 -3.91
C ALA A 63 -5.39 -6.34 -4.73
N PRO A 64 -5.41 -7.47 -5.47
CA PRO A 64 -6.61 -7.92 -6.18
C PRO A 64 -7.77 -8.32 -5.27
N PHE A 65 -7.49 -8.73 -4.03
CA PHE A 65 -8.48 -9.24 -3.08
C PHE A 65 -8.84 -8.25 -1.97
N ALA A 66 -8.08 -7.16 -1.84
CA ALA A 66 -8.30 -6.12 -0.85
C ALA A 66 -9.55 -5.30 -1.18
N ALA A 67 -10.39 -5.06 -0.17
CA ALA A 67 -11.53 -4.15 -0.29
C ALA A 67 -11.02 -2.72 -0.54
N SER A 68 -11.58 -2.02 -1.53
CA SER A 68 -11.24 -0.63 -1.81
C SER A 68 -11.76 0.28 -0.70
N LEU A 69 -10.89 1.15 -0.19
CA LEU A 69 -11.25 2.31 0.59
C LEU A 69 -12.00 3.29 -0.31
N GLN A 70 -13.17 3.72 0.14
CA GLN A 70 -13.88 4.81 -0.49
C GLN A 70 -13.26 6.15 -0.09
N PRO A 71 -13.50 7.23 -0.86
CA PRO A 71 -13.07 8.58 -0.50
C PRO A 71 -13.60 9.03 0.86
N ASP A 72 -14.80 8.58 1.24
CA ASP A 72 -15.41 8.87 2.54
C ASP A 72 -14.77 8.05 3.70
N ASP A 73 -13.92 7.06 3.40
CA ASP A 73 -13.18 6.25 4.39
C ASP A 73 -11.79 6.83 4.74
N VAL A 74 -11.39 7.94 4.13
CA VAL A 74 -10.06 8.55 4.30
C VAL A 74 -10.16 10.06 4.52
N ASP A 75 -9.20 10.62 5.26
CA ASP A 75 -9.11 12.07 5.48
C ASP A 75 -8.17 12.69 4.44
N ILE A 76 -8.68 13.60 3.61
CA ILE A 76 -7.92 14.22 2.51
C ILE A 76 -7.65 15.69 2.83
N ASN A 77 -6.39 16.02 3.07
CA ASN A 77 -5.94 17.36 3.42
C ASN A 77 -5.49 18.15 2.18
N CYS A 78 -6.42 18.36 1.25
CA CYS A 78 -6.29 19.26 0.12
C CYS A 78 -7.66 19.56 -0.50
N THR A 79 -7.70 20.38 -1.56
CA THR A 79 -8.95 20.60 -2.31
C THR A 79 -9.35 19.31 -3.03
N HIS A 80 -10.45 18.70 -2.60
CA HIS A 80 -10.91 17.41 -3.09
C HIS A 80 -12.42 17.37 -3.35
N SER A 81 -12.84 16.30 -3.98
CA SER A 81 -14.22 15.95 -4.27
C SER A 81 -14.44 14.46 -3.99
N LYS A 82 -15.69 14.01 -4.03
CA LYS A 82 -16.01 12.57 -3.91
C LYS A 82 -15.38 11.68 -4.97
N LYS A 83 -14.84 12.23 -6.05
CA LYS A 83 -14.21 11.44 -7.13
C LYS A 83 -12.69 11.46 -7.07
N GLY A 84 -12.08 12.35 -6.30
CA GLY A 84 -10.65 12.62 -6.40
C GLY A 84 -10.25 14.00 -5.92
N PHE A 85 -8.98 14.34 -6.11
CA PHE A 85 -8.39 15.62 -5.75
C PHE A 85 -7.57 16.21 -6.89
N GLN A 86 -7.16 17.48 -6.73
CA GLN A 86 -6.41 18.20 -7.76
C GLN A 86 -5.09 18.73 -7.21
N LEU A 87 -4.02 18.55 -7.98
CA LEU A 87 -2.72 19.17 -7.74
C LEU A 87 -2.40 20.21 -8.82
N ASN A 88 -1.78 21.32 -8.42
CA ASN A 88 -1.32 22.41 -9.29
C ASN A 88 -0.14 23.17 -8.61
N GLU A 89 0.36 24.27 -9.19
CA GLU A 89 1.47 25.04 -8.56
C GLU A 89 1.12 25.66 -7.20
N GLN A 90 -0.14 26.06 -7.00
CA GLN A 90 -0.61 26.69 -5.77
C GLN A 90 -0.87 25.66 -4.67
N THR A 91 -1.20 24.42 -5.05
CA THR A 91 -1.43 23.29 -4.15
C THR A 91 -0.71 22.06 -4.73
N PRO A 92 0.64 22.03 -4.63
CA PRO A 92 1.44 20.99 -5.28
C PRO A 92 1.43 19.68 -4.50
N GLU A 93 0.95 19.69 -3.27
CA GLU A 93 0.98 18.56 -2.35
C GLU A 93 -0.43 18.26 -1.85
N CYS A 94 -0.73 16.98 -1.68
CA CYS A 94 -1.91 16.51 -0.95
C CYS A 94 -1.52 15.39 0.00
N GLU A 95 -2.03 15.47 1.22
CA GLU A 95 -1.88 14.44 2.24
C GLU A 95 -3.20 13.67 2.38
N ILE A 96 -3.11 12.34 2.38
CA ILE A 96 -4.24 11.44 2.59
C ILE A 96 -3.92 10.61 3.83
N THR A 97 -4.75 10.72 4.85
CA THR A 97 -4.64 9.95 6.09
C THR A 97 -5.71 8.86 6.09
N VAL A 98 -5.29 7.63 6.39
CA VAL A 98 -6.21 6.49 6.47
C VAL A 98 -6.44 6.16 7.94
N PRO A 99 -7.68 6.31 8.45
CA PRO A 99 -8.03 5.90 9.79
C PRO A 99 -8.03 4.37 9.90
N GLY A 100 -7.79 3.87 11.10
CA GLY A 100 -7.75 2.43 11.36
C GLY A 100 -9.12 1.77 11.29
N PHE A 101 -9.10 0.53 10.82
CA PHE A 101 -10.26 -0.30 10.57
C PHE A 101 -10.03 -1.71 11.13
N ASP A 102 -11.12 -2.45 11.38
CA ASP A 102 -11.09 -3.80 11.98
C ASP A 102 -10.55 -4.89 11.03
N GLY A 103 -10.73 -4.72 9.73
CA GLY A 103 -10.26 -5.65 8.71
C GLY A 103 -8.73 -5.78 8.65
N SER A 104 -8.26 -6.93 8.17
CA SER A 104 -6.82 -7.24 8.09
C SER A 104 -6.06 -6.36 7.10
N PHE A 105 -6.69 -6.01 5.98
CA PHE A 105 -6.13 -5.11 4.99
C PHE A 105 -7.21 -4.53 4.08
N LYS A 106 -6.97 -3.31 3.59
CA LYS A 106 -7.75 -2.64 2.54
C LYS A 106 -6.79 -2.08 1.50
N LYS A 107 -7.31 -1.66 0.36
CA LYS A 107 -6.52 -0.95 -0.66
C LYS A 107 -7.01 0.46 -0.87
N LEU A 108 -6.10 1.36 -1.21
CA LEU A 108 -6.42 2.66 -1.81
C LEU A 108 -5.83 2.68 -3.21
N SER A 109 -6.65 2.99 -4.20
CA SER A 109 -6.26 3.05 -5.60
C SER A 109 -6.41 4.48 -6.09
N LEU A 110 -5.32 5.05 -6.61
CA LEU A 110 -5.27 6.42 -7.13
C LEU A 110 -4.95 6.40 -8.62
N ARG A 111 -5.70 7.15 -9.41
CA ARG A 111 -5.52 7.21 -10.87
C ARG A 111 -5.33 8.65 -11.35
N PRO A 112 -4.08 9.07 -11.64
CA PRO A 112 -3.83 10.37 -12.23
C PRO A 112 -4.30 10.44 -13.70
N ASP A 113 -4.89 11.56 -14.11
CA ASP A 113 -5.42 11.77 -15.47
C ASP A 113 -4.34 12.06 -16.54
N LYS A 114 -3.08 12.28 -16.11
CA LYS A 114 -1.97 12.74 -16.97
C LYS A 114 -0.67 11.97 -16.72
N ARG A 115 -0.32 11.06 -17.63
CA ARG A 115 0.97 10.34 -17.63
C ARG A 115 2.22 11.22 -17.73
N ASN A 116 2.10 12.44 -18.27
CA ASN A 116 3.26 13.32 -18.50
C ASN A 116 3.70 14.10 -17.25
N VAL A 117 3.00 13.93 -16.13
CA VAL A 117 3.27 14.62 -14.87
C VAL A 117 4.03 13.67 -13.95
N ARG A 118 5.10 14.18 -13.32
CA ARG A 118 5.87 13.42 -12.34
C ARG A 118 5.31 13.67 -10.96
N LEU A 119 4.68 12.64 -10.40
CA LEU A 119 4.25 12.63 -9.01
C LEU A 119 5.33 11.95 -8.17
N ARG A 120 5.68 12.55 -7.03
CA ARG A 120 6.47 11.92 -5.98
C ARG A 120 5.51 11.46 -4.89
N ILE A 121 5.56 10.19 -4.56
CA ILE A 121 4.65 9.56 -3.61
C ILE A 121 5.48 9.10 -2.41
N THR A 122 5.02 9.44 -1.20
CA THR A 122 5.60 8.92 0.05
C THR A 122 4.52 8.19 0.83
N PHE A 123 4.73 6.92 1.15
CA PHE A 123 3.82 6.10 1.94
C PHE A 123 4.41 5.82 3.33
N LEU A 124 3.68 6.21 4.37
CA LEU A 124 4.05 6.05 5.77
C LEU A 124 3.02 5.16 6.48
N PRO A 125 3.23 3.84 6.56
CA PRO A 125 2.41 2.98 7.40
C PRO A 125 2.72 3.23 8.89
N THR A 126 1.71 3.11 9.75
CA THR A 126 1.87 3.24 11.21
C THR A 126 2.66 2.08 11.80
N ASP A 127 2.37 0.86 11.33
CA ASP A 127 3.13 -0.35 11.66
C ASP A 127 3.87 -0.83 10.40
N GLY A 128 5.15 -0.49 10.31
CA GLY A 128 6.01 -0.91 9.20
C GLY A 128 7.24 -0.01 9.02
N ASP A 129 8.17 -0.47 8.18
CA ASP A 129 9.29 0.37 7.77
C ASP A 129 8.79 1.46 6.82
N LYS A 130 9.27 2.69 7.05
CA LYS A 130 9.03 3.82 6.14
C LYS A 130 9.47 3.43 4.74
N GLN A 131 8.55 3.46 3.78
CA GLN A 131 8.90 3.23 2.39
C GLN A 131 9.65 4.43 1.81
N GLU A 132 10.66 4.17 1.00
CA GLU A 132 11.33 5.23 0.26
C GLU A 132 10.34 5.87 -0.71
N PRO A 133 10.36 7.21 -0.86
CA PRO A 133 9.50 7.87 -1.83
C PRO A 133 9.75 7.36 -3.25
N PHE A 134 8.68 7.04 -3.97
CA PHE A 134 8.77 6.60 -5.36
C PHE A 134 8.17 7.65 -6.30
N SER A 135 8.50 7.54 -7.60
CA SER A 135 7.98 8.43 -8.63
C SER A 135 6.97 7.70 -9.51
N TRP A 136 5.90 8.40 -9.89
CA TRP A 136 4.94 7.94 -10.89
C TRP A 136 4.93 8.91 -12.10
N PRO A 137 4.79 8.41 -13.35
CA PRO A 137 4.69 7.00 -13.72
C PRO A 137 5.99 6.23 -13.42
N SER A 138 5.86 4.98 -13.00
CA SER A 138 7.02 4.10 -12.78
C SER A 138 7.52 3.57 -14.12
N ASP A 139 8.83 3.50 -14.34
CA ASP A 139 9.40 2.92 -15.56
C ASP A 139 9.11 1.41 -15.70
N GLU A 140 8.77 0.74 -14.60
CA GLU A 140 8.60 -0.72 -14.52
C GLU A 140 7.16 -1.22 -14.80
N SER A 141 6.16 -0.34 -14.75
CA SER A 141 4.77 -0.73 -14.96
C SER A 141 4.05 0.27 -15.86
N GLY A 142 3.41 -0.22 -16.93
CA GLY A 142 2.57 0.59 -17.81
C GLY A 142 1.20 0.94 -17.21
N ASP A 143 1.05 0.74 -15.90
CA ASP A 143 -0.20 0.90 -15.16
C ASP A 143 -0.43 2.37 -14.80
N ASP A 144 -1.66 2.83 -15.06
CA ASP A 144 -2.08 4.19 -14.76
C ASP A 144 -2.57 4.34 -13.32
N THR A 145 -2.79 3.23 -12.63
CA THR A 145 -3.29 3.21 -11.25
C THR A 145 -2.16 2.93 -10.26
N ILE A 146 -2.08 3.76 -9.24
CA ILE A 146 -1.20 3.60 -8.08
C ILE A 146 -1.99 2.90 -6.98
N ASN A 147 -1.54 1.73 -6.54
CA ASN A 147 -2.22 0.94 -5.52
C ASN A 147 -1.42 0.92 -4.22
N PHE A 148 -2.10 1.19 -3.11
CA PHE A 148 -1.55 1.08 -1.75
C PHE A 148 -2.31 0.00 -1.01
N VAL A 149 -1.63 -1.05 -0.57
CA VAL A 149 -2.20 -2.03 0.36
C VAL A 149 -1.90 -1.55 1.77
N ILE A 150 -2.95 -1.40 2.56
CA ILE A 150 -2.89 -0.84 3.91
C ILE A 150 -3.36 -1.93 4.87
N LEU A 151 -2.51 -2.26 5.84
CA LEU A 151 -2.82 -3.23 6.87
C LEU A 151 -3.63 -2.57 7.99
N GLY A 152 -4.59 -3.30 8.53
CA GLY A 152 -5.42 -2.87 9.64
C GLY A 152 -5.60 -3.98 10.67
N ASN A 153 -6.10 -3.60 11.85
CA ASN A 153 -6.55 -4.52 12.89
C ASN A 153 -7.46 -3.77 13.87
N ALA A 154 -8.15 -4.53 14.73
CA ALA A 154 -9.05 -3.95 15.74
C ALA A 154 -8.35 -2.95 16.69
N ASP A 155 -7.07 -3.16 17.02
CA ASP A 155 -6.29 -2.32 17.94
C ASP A 155 -5.90 -0.94 17.35
N MET A 156 -6.07 -0.78 16.04
CA MET A 156 -5.83 0.44 15.29
C MET A 156 -7.08 1.31 15.15
N GLN A 157 -8.27 0.85 15.55
CA GLN A 157 -9.48 1.67 15.50
C GLN A 157 -9.30 2.96 16.32
N GLY A 158 -9.66 4.10 15.71
CA GLY A 158 -9.46 5.42 16.31
C GLY A 158 -8.03 5.96 16.24
N LYS A 159 -7.11 5.26 15.56
CA LYS A 159 -5.75 5.73 15.23
C LYS A 159 -5.60 5.88 13.71
N THR A 160 -4.56 6.56 13.27
CA THR A 160 -4.12 6.54 11.87
C THR A 160 -3.35 5.24 11.61
N VAL A 161 -3.62 4.57 10.48
CA VAL A 161 -2.89 3.36 10.05
C VAL A 161 -1.92 3.61 8.91
N ALA A 162 -2.17 4.65 8.12
CA ALA A 162 -1.24 5.08 7.08
C ALA A 162 -1.44 6.55 6.73
N THR A 163 -0.36 7.18 6.28
CA THR A 163 -0.39 8.50 5.65
C THR A 163 0.30 8.42 4.28
N ILE A 164 -0.35 8.96 3.26
CA ILE A 164 0.14 9.04 1.88
C ILE A 164 0.32 10.51 1.53
N PHE A 165 1.54 10.88 1.13
CA PHE A 165 1.83 12.21 0.58
C PHE A 165 2.00 12.09 -0.93
N VAL A 166 1.21 12.86 -1.67
CA VAL A 166 1.29 12.96 -3.13
C VAL A 166 1.75 14.36 -3.49
N GLU A 167 2.94 14.47 -4.06
CA GLU A 167 3.56 15.73 -4.45
C GLU A 167 3.71 15.79 -5.98
N CYS A 168 3.28 16.88 -6.59
CA CYS A 168 3.49 17.16 -8.00
C CYS A 168 4.79 17.94 -8.23
N LYS A 169 5.77 17.33 -8.89
CA LYS A 169 7.10 17.95 -9.11
C LYS A 169 7.16 18.91 -10.30
N ASN A 170 6.20 18.87 -11.21
CA ASN A 170 6.21 19.67 -12.45
C ASN A 170 4.81 20.10 -12.93
N CYS A 171 3.88 20.30 -12.00
CA CYS A 171 2.65 21.00 -12.29
C CYS A 171 3.05 22.45 -12.54
N THR A 172 2.94 22.96 -13.77
CA THR A 172 2.96 24.41 -14.04
C THR A 172 1.53 24.96 -13.98
N ASP A 173 1.31 26.27 -13.79
CA ASP A 173 -0.01 26.92 -13.59
C ASP A 173 -1.13 26.48 -14.57
N GLN A 174 -0.78 25.97 -15.76
CA GLN A 174 -1.73 25.46 -16.77
C GLN A 174 -1.99 23.94 -16.74
N ARG A 175 -1.30 23.19 -15.88
CA ARG A 175 -1.38 21.74 -15.75
C ARG A 175 -1.99 21.34 -14.40
N LYS A 176 -3.28 21.63 -14.22
CA LYS A 176 -4.07 20.95 -13.17
C LYS A 176 -4.00 19.44 -13.41
N VAL A 177 -3.65 18.67 -12.39
CA VAL A 177 -3.62 17.20 -12.45
C VAL A 177 -4.77 16.69 -11.61
N ASN A 178 -5.69 15.97 -12.24
CA ASN A 178 -6.77 15.31 -11.51
C ASN A 178 -6.29 13.92 -11.11
N ILE A 179 -6.50 13.56 -9.85
CA ILE A 179 -6.19 12.24 -9.32
C ILE A 179 -7.49 11.66 -8.78
N GLU A 180 -7.97 10.60 -9.42
CA GLU A 180 -9.24 9.95 -9.10
C GLU A 180 -9.05 8.78 -8.13
N PHE A 181 -10.09 8.50 -7.33
CA PHE A 181 -10.19 7.27 -6.54
C PHE A 181 -10.86 6.16 -7.36
N GLU A 182 -10.37 4.93 -7.27
CA GLU A 182 -10.92 3.74 -7.96
C GLU A 182 -11.66 2.77 -7.02
#